data_AF-A0A942C9L5-F1
#
_entry.id   AF-A0A942C9L5-F1
#
_cell.length_a   1.000
_cell.length_b   1.000
_cell.length_c   1.000
_cell.angle_alpha   90.00
_cell.angle_beta   90.00
_cell.angle_gamma   90.00
#
_symmetry.space_group_name_H-M   'P 1'
#
loop_
_entity.id
_entity.type
_entity.pdbx_description
1 polymer ?
#
loop_
_entity_poly.entity_id
_entity_poly.type
_entity_poly.pdbx_seq_one_letter_code
_entity_poly.pdbx_strand_id
1 'polypeptide(L)'
;MLIRDVGTSPWALSDFSKVDGFFRKQFGKPLTVSAFGQSAPHNRLGFDYRAAIDVAVHPDSNEGQTLIEYLRNQGIPFIAIRCAIPGSATGAHIHIGLPSKRSLVLQ
;
A
#
# COMPACT_ATOMS: atom_id res chain seq x y z
N MET A 1 1.24 -6.58 -14.45
CA MET A 1 1.29 -5.13 -14.19
C MET A 1 0.94 -4.82 -12.74
N LEU A 2 -0.20 -5.30 -12.23
CA LEU A 2 -0.56 -5.21 -10.81
C LEU A 2 -1.02 -6.56 -10.26
N ILE A 3 -0.86 -6.76 -8.95
CA ILE A 3 -1.44 -7.85 -8.15
C ILE A 3 -2.32 -7.20 -7.09
N ARG A 4 -3.55 -7.67 -6.90
CA ARG A 4 -4.46 -7.16 -5.88
C ARG A 4 -4.97 -8.31 -5.01
N ASP A 5 -4.98 -8.08 -3.72
CA ASP A 5 -5.64 -8.95 -2.73
C ASP A 5 -6.62 -8.11 -1.92
N VAL A 6 -7.85 -8.60 -1.79
CA VAL A 6 -8.93 -7.90 -1.07
C VAL A 6 -8.82 -8.09 0.44
N GLY A 7 -7.98 -9.02 0.90
CA GLY A 7 -7.85 -9.36 2.31
C GLY A 7 -9.11 -9.97 2.90
N THR A 8 -9.00 -10.43 4.14
CA THR A 8 -10.09 -10.98 4.95
C THR A 8 -10.18 -10.29 6.32
N SER A 9 -9.15 -9.53 6.70
CA SER A 9 -9.05 -8.83 7.97
C SER A 9 -9.44 -7.35 7.83
N PRO A 10 -10.11 -6.75 8.83
CA PRO A 10 -10.24 -5.31 8.89
C PRO A 10 -8.85 -4.66 8.97
N TRP A 11 -8.66 -3.56 8.26
CA TRP A 11 -7.42 -2.80 8.25
C TRP A 11 -7.62 -1.40 8.82
N ALA A 12 -6.75 -0.99 9.74
CA ALA A 12 -6.63 0.38 10.22
C ALA A 12 -5.18 0.88 10.09
N LEU A 13 -4.98 2.19 9.96
CA LEU A 13 -3.63 2.77 9.89
C LEU A 13 -2.75 2.42 11.10
N SER A 14 -3.35 2.21 12.28
CA SER A 14 -2.64 1.75 13.49
C SER A 14 -2.02 0.36 13.34
N ASP A 15 -2.57 -0.49 12.47
CA ASP A 15 -2.02 -1.82 12.18
C ASP A 15 -0.71 -1.77 11.40
N PHE A 16 -0.36 -0.62 10.81
CA PHE A 16 0.93 -0.42 10.14
C PHE A 16 2.12 -0.70 11.04
N SER A 17 2.01 -0.43 12.34
CA SER A 17 3.06 -0.73 13.32
C SER A 17 3.44 -2.22 13.34
N LYS A 18 2.47 -3.13 13.10
CA LYS A 18 2.71 -4.57 13.02
C LYS A 18 3.45 -4.93 11.72
N VAL A 19 3.06 -4.31 10.61
CA VAL A 19 3.70 -4.51 9.30
C VAL A 19 5.14 -4.01 9.29
N ASP A 20 5.39 -2.79 9.79
CA ASP A 20 6.74 -2.24 9.93
C ASP A 20 7.58 -3.07 10.93
N GLY A 21 6.98 -3.51 12.02
CA GLY A 21 7.62 -4.40 13.01
C GLY A 21 8.07 -5.73 12.39
N PHE A 22 7.21 -6.37 11.60
CA PHE A 22 7.57 -7.57 10.82
C PHE A 22 8.73 -7.28 9.87
N PHE A 23 8.63 -6.20 9.09
CA PHE A 23 9.63 -5.85 8.09
C PHE A 23 11.01 -5.57 8.71
N ARG A 24 11.05 -4.83 9.83
CA ARG A 24 12.27 -4.61 10.61
C ARG A 24 12.87 -5.90 11.14
N LYS A 25 12.04 -6.81 11.65
CA LYS A 25 12.51 -8.11 12.15
C LYS A 25 13.13 -8.94 11.02
N GLN A 26 12.56 -8.87 9.82
CA GLN A 26 13.01 -9.64 8.67
C GLN A 26 14.25 -9.05 7.98
N PHE A 27 14.35 -7.73 7.88
CA PHE A 27 15.36 -7.05 7.04
C PHE A 27 16.29 -6.10 7.80
N GLY A 28 16.11 -5.91 9.11
CA GLY A 28 16.97 -5.06 9.95
C GLY A 28 16.83 -3.55 9.68
N LYS A 29 15.83 -3.13 8.90
CA LYS A 29 15.59 -1.73 8.54
C LYS A 29 14.08 -1.41 8.53
N PRO A 30 13.68 -0.14 8.72
CA PRO A 30 12.27 0.26 8.64
C PRO A 30 11.71 0.09 7.23
N LEU A 31 10.40 -0.11 7.15
CA LEU A 31 9.65 -0.09 5.89
C LEU A 31 9.51 1.36 5.41
N THR A 32 10.07 1.67 4.24
CA THR A 32 10.03 3.03 3.68
C THR A 32 8.63 3.38 3.20
N VAL A 33 7.95 4.27 3.93
CA VAL A 33 6.65 4.82 3.54
C VAL A 33 6.83 5.92 2.50
N SER A 34 6.20 5.79 1.33
CA SER A 34 6.16 6.81 0.28
C SER A 34 4.92 7.69 0.36
N ALA A 35 3.82 7.19 0.92
CA ALA A 35 2.64 7.98 1.24
C ALA A 35 1.93 7.39 2.45
N PHE A 36 1.59 8.23 3.43
CA PHE A 36 0.86 7.83 4.64
C PHE A 36 -0.51 8.51 4.63
N GLY A 37 -1.58 7.77 4.40
CA GLY A 37 -2.92 8.35 4.31
C GLY A 37 -3.07 9.37 3.18
N GLN A 38 -3.92 10.39 3.41
CA GLN A 38 -4.19 11.45 2.44
C GLN A 38 -2.93 12.30 2.19
N SER A 39 -2.50 12.41 0.93
CA SER A 39 -1.36 13.24 0.51
C SER A 39 -1.80 14.35 -0.45
N ALA A 40 -0.97 15.37 -0.68
CA ALA A 40 -1.29 16.46 -1.62
C ALA A 40 -1.59 15.97 -3.06
N PRO A 41 -0.86 14.97 -3.62
CA PRO A 41 -1.27 14.27 -4.84
C PRO A 41 -2.67 13.65 -4.77
N HIS A 42 -3.05 13.05 -3.63
CA HIS A 42 -4.37 12.41 -3.45
C HIS A 42 -5.51 13.44 -3.44
N ASN A 43 -5.28 14.62 -2.84
CA ASN A 43 -6.23 15.74 -2.89
C ASN A 43 -6.44 16.24 -4.31
N ARG A 44 -5.37 16.35 -5.10
CA ARG A 44 -5.42 16.84 -6.49
C ARG A 44 -6.13 15.86 -7.44
N LEU A 45 -6.08 14.56 -7.15
CA LEU A 45 -6.68 13.49 -7.96
C LEU A 45 -8.06 13.02 -7.47
N GLY A 46 -8.55 13.54 -6.34
CA GLY A 46 -9.89 13.23 -5.82
C GLY A 46 -10.02 11.84 -5.18
N PHE A 47 -8.95 11.27 -4.62
CA PHE A 47 -8.99 9.97 -3.92
C PHE A 47 -9.06 10.15 -2.40
N ASP A 48 -9.92 9.39 -1.73
CA ASP A 48 -9.89 9.26 -0.26
C ASP A 48 -8.94 8.13 0.13
N TYR A 49 -7.81 8.51 0.71
CA TYR A 49 -6.69 7.65 1.07
C TYR A 49 -6.58 7.41 2.58
N ARG A 50 -7.59 7.80 3.37
CA ARG A 50 -7.53 7.76 4.84
C ARG A 50 -7.35 6.36 5.44
N ALA A 51 -7.50 5.30 4.63
CA ALA A 51 -7.39 3.91 5.06
C ALA A 51 -6.22 3.15 4.39
N ALA A 52 -5.24 3.81 3.79
CA ALA A 52 -4.14 3.13 3.11
C ALA A 52 -2.78 3.82 3.24
N ILE A 53 -1.72 3.04 3.03
CA ILE A 53 -0.32 3.45 3.11
C ILE A 53 0.42 2.89 1.91
N ASP A 54 1.17 3.73 1.21
CA ASP A 54 2.09 3.28 0.17
C ASP A 54 3.49 3.14 0.72
N VAL A 55 4.15 2.06 0.33
CA VAL A 55 5.53 1.79 0.68
C VAL A 55 6.38 1.68 -0.59
N ALA A 56 7.56 2.28 -0.56
CA ALA A 56 8.52 2.34 -1.65
C ALA A 56 9.27 1.01 -1.82
N VAL A 57 8.53 -0.09 -1.97
CA VAL A 57 9.05 -1.44 -2.16
C VAL A 57 8.61 -1.96 -3.53
N HIS A 58 9.59 -2.32 -4.36
CA HIS A 58 9.30 -2.92 -5.65
C HIS A 58 8.71 -4.32 -5.47
N PRO A 59 7.54 -4.66 -6.05
CA PRO A 59 6.88 -5.96 -5.81
C PRO A 59 7.74 -7.17 -6.13
N ASP A 60 8.60 -7.08 -7.15
CA ASP A 60 9.42 -8.20 -7.61
C ASP A 60 10.77 -8.32 -6.89
N SER A 61 11.08 -7.43 -5.93
CA SER A 61 12.27 -7.59 -5.08
C SER A 61 12.02 -8.68 -4.03
N ASN A 62 13.10 -9.19 -3.43
CA ASN A 62 12.99 -10.13 -2.30
C ASN A 62 12.15 -9.53 -1.15
N GLU A 63 12.38 -8.25 -0.83
CA GLU A 63 11.59 -7.50 0.16
C GLU A 63 10.11 -7.41 -0.22
N GLY A 64 9.83 -7.17 -1.50
CA GLY A 64 8.47 -7.08 -2.03
C GLY A 64 7.72 -8.41 -1.95
N GLN A 65 8.35 -9.51 -2.39
CA GLN A 65 7.73 -10.84 -2.34
C GLN A 65 7.47 -11.29 -0.90
N THR A 66 8.44 -11.11 0.01
CA THR A 66 8.26 -11.44 1.43
C THR A 66 7.17 -10.60 2.09
N LEU A 67 7.08 -9.30 1.77
CA LEU A 67 6.01 -8.44 2.27
C LEU A 67 4.64 -8.88 1.74
N ILE A 68 4.53 -9.20 0.44
CA ILE A 68 3.30 -9.68 -0.19
C ILE A 68 2.82 -10.98 0.49
N GLU A 69 3.71 -11.92 0.73
CA GLU A 69 3.39 -13.18 1.42
C GLU A 69 2.91 -12.93 2.86
N TYR A 70 3.57 -12.03 3.59
CA TYR A 70 3.14 -11.65 4.93
C TYR A 70 1.73 -11.04 4.92
N LEU A 71 1.47 -10.08 4.03
CA LEU A 71 0.17 -9.41 3.92
C LEU A 71 -0.95 -10.41 3.60
N ARG A 72 -0.71 -11.35 2.68
CA ARG A 72 -1.64 -12.46 2.38
C ARG A 72 -1.93 -13.31 3.61
N ASN A 73 -0.89 -13.73 4.31
CA ASN A 73 -1.01 -14.59 5.50
C ASN A 73 -1.76 -13.90 6.65
N GLN A 74 -1.67 -12.56 6.74
CA GLN A 74 -2.40 -11.77 7.73
C GLN A 74 -3.81 -11.36 7.25
N GLY A 75 -4.18 -11.68 6.01
CA GLY A 75 -5.44 -11.24 5.40
C GLY A 75 -5.53 -9.73 5.22
N ILE A 76 -4.41 -9.03 5.12
CA ILE A 76 -4.36 -7.57 4.97
C ILE A 76 -4.53 -7.23 3.48
N PRO A 77 -5.50 -6.37 3.11
CA PRO A 77 -5.68 -5.95 1.73
C PRO A 77 -4.47 -5.18 1.20
N PHE A 78 -4.12 -5.40 -0.07
CA PHE A 78 -3.04 -4.66 -0.73
C PHE A 78 -3.17 -4.63 -2.25
N ILE A 79 -2.42 -3.71 -2.86
CA ILE A 79 -2.22 -3.63 -4.30
C ILE A 79 -0.72 -3.49 -4.56
N ALA A 80 -0.12 -4.46 -5.23
CA ALA A 80 1.28 -4.42 -5.65
C ALA A 80 1.38 -3.97 -7.10
N ILE A 81 2.07 -2.85 -7.36
CA ILE A 81 2.18 -2.18 -8.66
C ILE A 81 3.61 -2.33 -9.16
N ARG A 82 3.81 -3.00 -10.30
CA ARG A 82 5.15 -3.31 -10.83
C ARG A 82 5.77 -2.20 -11.68
N CYS A 83 4.98 -1.25 -12.15
CA CYS A 83 5.46 -0.15 -13.00
C CYS A 83 4.47 1.03 -12.98
N ALA A 84 4.88 2.16 -13.55
CA ALA A 84 4.00 3.31 -13.73
C ALA A 84 2.74 2.91 -14.52
N ILE A 85 1.58 3.39 -14.04
CA ILE A 85 0.26 3.18 -14.64
C ILE A 85 -0.32 4.56 -14.96
N PRO A 86 -0.48 4.94 -16.24
CA PRO A 86 -1.03 6.25 -16.61
C PRO A 86 -2.36 6.53 -15.90
N GLY A 87 -2.45 7.69 -15.23
CA GLY A 87 -3.64 8.12 -14.48
C GLY A 87 -3.87 7.40 -13.14
N SER A 88 -2.94 6.56 -12.67
CA SER A 88 -3.11 5.78 -11.43
C SER A 88 -1.85 5.73 -10.55
N ALA A 89 -0.69 5.37 -11.11
CA ALA A 89 0.54 5.18 -10.35
C ALA A 89 1.76 5.74 -11.07
N THR A 90 2.63 6.44 -10.35
CA THR A 90 3.84 7.05 -10.93
C THR A 90 5.04 6.12 -11.01
N GLY A 91 5.00 4.97 -10.33
CA GLY A 91 6.09 4.00 -10.31
C GLY A 91 5.74 2.74 -9.52
N ALA A 92 6.69 1.82 -9.43
CA ALA A 92 6.51 0.56 -8.71
C ALA A 92 6.48 0.79 -7.19
N HIS A 93 5.46 0.24 -6.52
CA HIS A 93 5.28 0.31 -5.07
C HIS A 93 4.24 -0.71 -4.60
N ILE A 94 4.08 -0.85 -3.29
CA ILE A 94 3.00 -1.64 -2.67
C ILE A 94 2.10 -0.68 -1.89
N HIS A 95 0.82 -0.69 -2.23
CA HIS A 95 -0.26 -0.02 -1.52
C HIS A 95 -0.85 -1.00 -0.50
N ILE A 96 -0.85 -0.65 0.77
CA ILE A 96 -1.35 -1.48 1.88
C ILE A 96 -2.62 -0.86 2.44
N GLY A 97 -3.69 -1.63 2.48
CA GLY A 97 -5.01 -1.19 2.93
C GLY A 97 -6.08 -1.33 1.86
N LEU A 98 -7.26 -0.80 2.18
CA LEU A 98 -8.40 -0.82 1.27
C LEU A 98 -8.11 0.02 0.02
N PRO A 99 -8.59 -0.38 -1.16
CA PRO A 99 -8.44 0.42 -2.37
C PRO A 99 -9.08 1.79 -2.16
N SER A 100 -8.42 2.83 -2.64
CA SER A 100 -8.94 4.19 -2.66
C SER A 100 -10.31 4.22 -3.35
N LYS A 101 -11.30 4.80 -2.68
CA LYS A 101 -12.57 5.15 -3.33
C LYS A 101 -12.36 6.46 -4.10
N ARG A 102 -12.89 6.53 -5.32
CA ARG A 102 -12.99 7.81 -6.04
C ARG A 102 -13.95 8.69 -5.24
N SER A 103 -13.49 9.84 -4.77
CA SER A 103 -14.36 10.81 -4.12
C SER A 103 -15.26 11.41 -5.21
N LEU A 104 -16.56 11.20 -5.10
CA LEU A 104 -17.54 12.01 -5.83
C LEU A 104 -17.46 13.42 -5.24
N VAL A 105 -16.58 14.26 -5.78
CA VAL A 105 -16.78 15.71 -5.65
C VAL A 105 -17.95 16.02 -6.58
N LEU A 106 -19.14 16.18 -6.01
CA LEU A 106 -20.21 16.89 -6.69
C LEU A 106 -19.69 18.30 -6.94
N GLN A 107 -19.47 18.63 -8.21
CA GLN A 107 -19.34 20.01 -8.66
C GLN A 107 -20.71 20.68 -8.63
#